data_AF-A0A7X1HTV4-F1
#
_entry.id   AF-A0A7X1HTV4-F1
#
_cell.length_a   1.000
_cell.length_b   1.000
_cell.length_c   1.000
_cell.angle_alpha   90.00
_cell.angle_beta   90.00
_cell.angle_gamma   90.00
#
_symmetry.space_group_name_H-M   'P 1'
#
loop_
_entity.id
_entity.type
_entity.pdbx_description
1 polymer ?
#
loop_
_entity_poly.entity_id
_entity_poly.type
_entity_poly.pdbx_seq_one_letter_code
_entity_poly.pdbx_strand_id
1 'polypeptide(L)'
;MHDTGLSSADSNGRLTGSWRGKRSPLRITGTNGQLPRRALQSTLLDRCESISATPLTVCNLCKPTLPAYPPAEDRYHWRVMSHLGTRFLNMMSSAEVLRGTLSLYNWREDELNNRRLDAILAVSHRRIQRFEQGFLLRGLDIEVTLDGSGFTGAGDVHLFGDMLNRFSHCMPI
;
A
#
# COMPACT_ATOMS: atom_id res chain seq x y z
N MET A 1 14.84 -8.58 -13.30
CA MET A 1 14.85 -10.05 -13.39
C MET A 1 14.59 -10.54 -11.97
N HIS A 2 13.42 -11.13 -11.70
CA HIS A 2 13.13 -11.69 -10.37
C HIS A 2 13.49 -13.18 -10.42
N ASP A 3 14.58 -13.56 -9.77
CA ASP A 3 14.99 -14.95 -9.71
C ASP A 3 14.17 -15.69 -8.64
N THR A 4 13.53 -16.79 -9.04
CA THR A 4 12.83 -17.67 -8.10
C THR A 4 13.82 -18.75 -7.63
N GLY A 5 14.25 -18.66 -6.38
CA GLY A 5 15.07 -19.71 -5.75
C GLY A 5 14.20 -20.86 -5.23
N LEU A 6 14.51 -22.10 -5.62
CA LEU A 6 13.87 -23.30 -5.07
C LEU A 6 14.84 -24.01 -4.12
N SER A 7 14.51 -24.06 -2.83
CA SER A 7 15.22 -24.86 -1.84
C SER A 7 14.37 -26.08 -1.44
N SER A 8 15.00 -27.25 -1.33
CA SER A 8 14.37 -28.47 -0.83
C SER A 8 15.07 -28.88 0.46
N ALA A 9 14.31 -29.03 1.53
CA ALA A 9 14.76 -29.56 2.81
C ALA A 9 14.09 -30.91 3.08
N ASP A 10 14.84 -31.85 3.67
CA ASP A 10 14.24 -33.08 4.19
C ASP A 10 13.39 -32.82 5.45
N SER A 11 12.74 -33.84 5.99
CA SER A 11 11.93 -33.75 7.22
C SER A 11 12.73 -33.33 8.46
N ASN A 12 14.06 -33.28 8.37
CA ASN A 12 14.98 -32.82 9.42
C ASN A 12 15.62 -31.45 9.09
N GLY A 13 15.16 -30.75 8.05
CA GLY A 13 15.66 -29.41 7.69
C GLY A 13 17.03 -29.40 7.00
N ARG A 14 17.59 -30.56 6.63
CA ARG A 14 18.88 -30.61 5.92
C ARG A 14 18.69 -30.39 4.42
N LEU A 15 19.53 -29.52 3.86
CA LEU A 15 19.59 -29.27 2.42
C LEU A 15 20.14 -30.52 1.72
N THR A 16 19.29 -31.22 0.97
CA THR A 16 19.69 -32.44 0.26
C THR A 16 20.22 -32.08 -1.12
N GLY A 17 21.51 -32.32 -1.38
CA GLY A 17 22.13 -32.09 -2.70
C GLY A 17 21.77 -33.12 -3.78
N SER A 18 20.92 -34.11 -3.49
CA SER A 18 20.55 -35.19 -4.42
C SER A 18 19.12 -35.00 -4.95
N TRP A 19 19.01 -34.42 -6.15
CA TRP A 19 17.75 -34.24 -6.88
C TRP A 19 17.36 -35.44 -7.76
N ARG A 20 18.18 -36.50 -7.83
CA ARG A 20 17.91 -37.62 -8.75
C ARG A 20 16.71 -38.43 -8.26
N GLY A 21 15.62 -38.39 -9.04
CA GLY A 21 14.51 -39.35 -8.95
C GLY A 21 13.29 -38.92 -8.13
N LYS A 22 13.29 -37.75 -7.47
CA LYS A 22 12.12 -37.24 -6.74
C LYS A 22 11.31 -36.26 -7.60
N ARG A 23 10.03 -36.55 -7.83
CA ARG A 23 9.07 -35.65 -8.48
C ARG A 23 8.04 -35.20 -7.45
N SER A 24 7.99 -33.91 -7.18
CA SER A 24 7.00 -33.31 -6.27
C SER A 24 6.11 -32.35 -7.07
N PRO A 25 4.78 -32.39 -6.89
CA PRO A 25 3.89 -31.43 -7.53
C PRO A 25 4.10 -30.05 -6.91
N LEU A 26 4.35 -29.04 -7.75
CA LEU A 26 4.46 -27.65 -7.35
C LEU A 26 3.31 -26.87 -7.99
N ARG A 27 2.65 -26.02 -7.21
CA ARG A 27 1.68 -25.05 -7.71
C ARG A 27 2.28 -23.66 -7.55
N ILE A 28 2.55 -23.01 -8.68
CA ILE A 28 3.18 -21.68 -8.76
C ILE A 28 2.24 -20.75 -9.50
N THR A 29 1.97 -19.58 -8.93
CA THR A 29 1.21 -18.51 -9.60
C THR A 29 2.20 -17.49 -10.14
N GLY A 30 2.16 -17.25 -11.45
CA GLY A 30 2.98 -16.23 -12.12
C GLY A 30 2.16 -15.00 -12.48
N THR A 31 2.81 -13.86 -12.59
CA THR A 31 2.24 -12.65 -13.20
C THR A 31 3.10 -12.19 -14.36
N ASN A 32 2.46 -11.46 -15.25
CA ASN A 32 3.02 -10.91 -16.46
C ASN A 32 3.76 -9.60 -16.16
N GLY A 33 5.09 -9.64 -16.15
CA GLY A 33 5.94 -8.50 -15.78
C GLY A 33 6.11 -7.46 -16.88
N GLN A 34 7.14 -7.59 -17.72
CA GLN A 34 7.54 -6.58 -18.72
C GLN A 34 6.69 -6.65 -20.01
N LEU A 35 5.37 -6.65 -19.90
CA LEU A 35 4.52 -6.59 -21.10
C LEU A 35 4.43 -5.16 -21.66
N PRO A 36 4.60 -4.97 -22.98
CA PRO A 36 4.53 -3.66 -23.60
C PRO A 36 3.11 -3.07 -23.50
N ARG A 37 3.03 -1.77 -23.22
CA ARG A 37 1.78 -0.99 -23.00
C ARG A 37 0.74 -1.16 -24.13
N ARG A 38 1.20 -1.39 -25.38
CA ARG A 38 0.35 -1.67 -26.55
C ARG A 38 -0.39 -3.01 -26.45
N ALA A 39 0.23 -4.03 -25.87
CA ALA A 39 -0.42 -5.32 -25.66
C ALA A 39 -1.57 -5.23 -24.65
N LEU A 40 -1.47 -4.34 -23.65
CA LEU A 40 -2.51 -4.10 -22.63
C LEU A 40 -3.69 -3.25 -23.13
N GLN A 41 -3.48 -2.42 -24.16
CA GLN A 41 -4.56 -1.63 -24.77
C GLN A 41 -5.45 -2.47 -25.69
N SER A 42 -4.87 -3.50 -26.33
CA SER A 42 -5.58 -4.44 -27.19
C SER A 42 -6.20 -5.63 -26.44
N THR A 43 -5.84 -5.86 -25.18
CA THR A 43 -6.49 -6.88 -24.34
C THR A 43 -7.86 -6.37 -23.87
N LEU A 44 -8.87 -6.55 -24.73
CA LEU A 44 -10.25 -6.56 -24.29
C LEU A 44 -10.50 -7.89 -23.57
N LEU A 45 -10.94 -7.81 -22.32
CA LEU A 45 -11.59 -8.95 -21.68
C LEU A 45 -13.01 -9.00 -22.25
N ASP A 46 -13.20 -9.70 -23.35
CA ASP A 46 -14.49 -9.81 -24.06
C ASP A 46 -15.19 -11.15 -23.79
N ARG A 47 -14.50 -12.08 -23.12
CA ARG A 47 -15.03 -13.40 -22.73
C ARG A 47 -14.90 -13.65 -21.23
N CYS A 48 -16.01 -14.10 -20.65
CA CYS A 48 -16.04 -14.71 -19.33
C CYS A 48 -15.95 -16.23 -19.50
N GLU A 49 -15.09 -16.90 -18.73
CA GLU A 49 -15.08 -18.37 -18.66
C GLU A 49 -16.41 -18.80 -18.02
N SER A 50 -17.23 -19.54 -18.76
CA SER A 50 -18.66 -19.70 -18.49
C SER A 50 -18.94 -20.57 -17.27
N ILE A 51 -19.02 -19.94 -16.09
CA ILE A 51 -19.42 -20.57 -14.82
C ILE A 51 -20.96 -20.51 -14.64
N SER A 52 -21.65 -19.64 -15.38
CA SER A 52 -23.11 -19.41 -15.27
C SER A 52 -23.86 -19.73 -16.56
N ALA A 53 -25.10 -20.20 -16.43
CA ALA A 53 -26.02 -20.48 -17.55
C ALA A 53 -26.45 -19.23 -18.35
N THR A 54 -26.28 -18.02 -17.80
CA THR A 54 -26.65 -16.75 -18.44
C THR A 54 -25.48 -16.17 -19.25
N PRO A 55 -25.68 -15.75 -20.51
CA PRO A 55 -24.63 -15.09 -21.28
C PRO A 55 -24.34 -13.69 -20.71
N LEU A 56 -23.08 -13.44 -20.36
CA LEU A 56 -22.60 -12.14 -19.86
C LEU A 56 -21.79 -11.43 -20.93
N THR A 57 -21.98 -10.11 -21.04
CA THR A 57 -21.12 -9.24 -21.85
C THR A 57 -20.08 -8.59 -20.95
N VAL A 58 -18.81 -8.64 -21.32
CA VAL A 58 -17.70 -8.08 -20.55
C VAL A 58 -17.08 -6.90 -21.31
N CYS A 59 -16.80 -5.81 -20.61
CA CYS A 59 -16.10 -4.66 -21.15
C CYS A 59 -15.19 -4.01 -20.10
N ASN A 60 -14.10 -3.38 -20.53
CA ASN A 60 -13.16 -2.67 -19.65
C ASN A 60 -13.71 -1.27 -19.31
N LEU A 61 -13.94 -1.01 -18.02
CA LEU A 61 -14.37 0.32 -17.54
C LEU A 61 -13.23 1.35 -17.57
N CYS A 62 -12.00 0.88 -17.35
CA CYS A 62 -10.79 1.70 -17.31
C CYS A 62 -9.62 0.98 -17.99
N LYS A 63 -8.60 1.74 -18.40
CA LYS A 63 -7.36 1.17 -18.94
C LYS A 63 -6.64 0.36 -17.85
N PRO A 64 -6.17 -0.87 -18.14
CA PRO A 64 -5.36 -1.63 -17.20
C PRO A 64 -4.11 -0.85 -16.76
N THR A 65 -3.77 -0.92 -15.49
CA THR A 65 -2.59 -0.26 -14.92
C THR A 65 -1.33 -1.08 -15.19
N LEU A 66 -0.19 -0.40 -15.39
CA LEU A 66 1.12 -1.05 -15.38
C LEU A 66 1.45 -1.64 -14.01
N PRO A 67 2.21 -2.75 -13.94
CA PRO A 67 2.76 -3.27 -12.69
C PRO A 67 3.51 -2.16 -11.94
N ALA A 68 3.22 -2.01 -10.64
CA ALA A 68 3.96 -1.12 -9.76
C ALA A 68 4.84 -1.98 -8.85
N TYR A 69 6.16 -1.82 -8.99
CA TYR A 69 7.13 -2.48 -8.13
C TYR A 69 7.52 -1.54 -6.99
N PRO A 70 7.73 -2.07 -5.77
CA PRO A 70 8.18 -1.23 -4.67
C PRO A 70 9.57 -0.65 -4.97
N PRO A 71 9.87 0.57 -4.48
CA PRO A 71 11.20 1.16 -4.61
C PRO A 71 12.26 0.25 -3.99
N ALA A 72 13.33 -0.03 -4.73
CA ALA A 72 14.44 -0.87 -4.27
C ALA A 72 15.60 -0.07 -3.65
N GLU A 73 15.56 1.26 -3.77
CA GLU A 73 16.63 2.16 -3.34
C GLU A 73 16.31 2.82 -1.97
N ASP A 74 17.24 3.61 -1.44
CA ASP A 74 16.97 4.61 -0.39
C ASP A 74 16.50 4.13 1.00
N ARG A 75 16.99 2.97 1.46
CA ARG A 75 16.63 2.41 2.78
C ARG A 75 15.10 2.31 2.96
N TYR A 76 14.36 2.17 1.85
CA TYR A 76 12.91 2.12 1.83
C TYR A 76 12.35 1.13 2.85
N HIS A 77 12.88 -0.09 2.87
CA HIS A 77 12.49 -1.13 3.83
C HIS A 77 12.66 -0.70 5.29
N TRP A 78 13.75 0.02 5.61
CA TRP A 78 13.97 0.54 6.95
C TRP A 78 12.98 1.64 7.31
N ARG A 79 12.72 2.59 6.40
CA ARG A 79 11.70 3.63 6.60
C ARG A 79 10.30 3.03 6.77
N VAL A 80 10.00 1.96 6.04
CA VAL A 80 8.74 1.22 6.20
C VAL A 80 8.65 0.60 7.60
N MET A 81 9.68 -0.12 8.03
CA MET A 81 9.67 -0.72 9.37
C MET A 81 9.64 0.33 10.50
N SER A 82 10.34 1.45 10.34
CA SER A 82 10.41 2.50 11.36
C SER A 82 9.06 3.18 11.62
N HIS A 83 8.24 3.42 10.59
CA HIS A 83 6.95 4.09 10.79
C HIS A 83 5.85 3.15 11.29
N LEU A 84 6.03 1.82 11.20
CA LEU A 84 5.13 0.83 11.79
C LEU A 84 5.31 0.67 13.30
N GLY A 85 6.35 1.28 13.88
CA GLY A 85 6.58 1.23 15.32
C GLY A 85 5.62 2.11 16.12
N THR A 86 5.27 1.66 17.34
CA THR A 86 4.42 2.37 18.34
C THR A 86 4.84 3.81 18.61
N ARG A 87 6.10 4.16 18.42
CA ARG A 87 6.61 5.52 18.70
C ARG A 87 6.36 6.51 17.58
N PHE A 88 5.95 6.05 16.40
CA PHE A 88 5.87 6.91 15.23
C PHE A 88 4.77 7.98 15.35
N LEU A 89 3.60 7.63 15.91
CA LEU A 89 2.53 8.61 16.17
C LEU A 89 2.99 9.76 17.06
N ASN A 90 3.81 9.48 18.09
CA ASN A 90 4.37 10.52 18.96
C ASN A 90 5.39 11.42 18.24
N MET A 91 6.01 10.93 17.16
CA MET A 91 6.99 11.67 16.36
C MET A 91 6.35 12.44 15.18
N MET A 92 5.09 12.14 14.86
CA MET A 92 4.30 12.83 13.84
C MET A 92 3.78 14.17 14.37
N SER A 93 4.69 15.09 14.68
CA SER A 93 4.39 16.47 15.10
C SER A 93 4.62 17.49 13.99
N SER A 94 4.96 17.06 12.77
CA SER A 94 5.21 17.96 11.64
C SER A 94 4.63 17.44 10.33
N ALA A 95 4.25 18.39 9.47
CA ALA A 95 3.80 18.10 8.11
C ALA A 95 4.89 17.40 7.28
N GLU A 96 6.16 17.65 7.55
CA GLU A 96 7.28 17.00 6.86
C GLU A 96 7.33 15.50 7.16
N VAL A 97 7.16 15.11 8.43
CA VAL A 97 7.15 13.69 8.83
C VAL A 97 5.95 12.97 8.22
N LEU A 98 4.76 13.59 8.25
CA LEU A 98 3.57 13.00 7.62
C LEU A 98 3.75 12.84 6.11
N ARG A 99 4.22 13.89 5.41
CA ARG A 99 4.50 13.84 3.97
C ARG A 99 5.54 12.77 3.64
N GLY A 100 6.64 12.70 4.37
CA GLY A 100 7.72 11.73 4.16
C GLY A 100 7.33 10.28 4.45
N THR A 101 6.31 10.05 5.29
CA THR A 101 5.75 8.71 5.51
C THR A 101 4.71 8.35 4.46
N LEU A 102 3.82 9.26 4.11
CA LEU A 102 2.84 9.03 3.05
C LEU A 102 3.50 8.87 1.67
N SER A 103 4.64 9.53 1.44
CA SER A 103 5.42 9.38 0.21
C SER A 103 5.94 7.95 0.01
N LEU A 104 6.10 7.16 1.09
CA LEU A 104 6.48 5.75 0.99
C LEU A 104 5.44 4.92 0.23
N TYR A 105 4.18 5.37 0.16
CA TYR A 105 3.12 4.68 -0.57
C TYR A 105 2.97 5.20 -2.01
N ASN A 106 3.67 6.27 -2.40
CA ASN A 106 3.63 6.81 -3.76
C ASN A 106 4.64 6.13 -4.70
N TRP A 107 4.52 4.82 -4.92
CA TRP A 107 5.47 4.05 -5.74
C TRP A 107 5.49 4.40 -7.22
N ARG A 108 4.47 5.11 -7.70
CA ARG A 108 4.31 5.49 -9.12
C ARG A 108 4.72 6.93 -9.38
N GLU A 109 5.15 7.65 -8.35
CA GLU A 109 5.51 9.09 -8.41
C GLU A 109 4.46 9.93 -9.14
N ASP A 110 3.18 9.64 -8.87
CA ASP A 110 2.07 10.32 -9.54
C ASP A 110 2.06 11.81 -9.14
N GLU A 111 2.05 12.70 -10.14
CA GLU A 111 2.01 14.15 -9.94
C GLU A 111 0.79 14.57 -9.10
N LEU A 112 -0.36 13.90 -9.27
CA LEU A 112 -1.54 14.20 -8.46
C LEU A 112 -1.33 13.85 -6.99
N ASN A 113 -0.65 12.74 -6.71
CA ASN A 113 -0.32 12.37 -5.34
C ASN A 113 0.72 13.32 -4.75
N ASN A 114 1.72 13.76 -5.53
CA ASN A 114 2.69 14.76 -5.07
C ASN A 114 2.00 16.08 -4.72
N ARG A 115 1.08 16.57 -5.57
CA ARG A 115 0.29 17.78 -5.27
C ARG A 115 -0.54 17.63 -3.98
N ARG A 116 -1.17 16.48 -3.76
CA ARG A 116 -1.92 16.20 -2.52
C ARG A 116 -1.01 16.14 -1.29
N LEU A 117 0.18 15.58 -1.42
CA LEU A 117 1.17 15.55 -0.35
C LEU A 117 1.66 16.96 -0.02
N ASP A 118 1.97 17.76 -1.05
CA ASP A 118 2.43 19.15 -0.88
C ASP A 118 1.36 20.06 -0.27
N ALA A 119 0.08 19.72 -0.48
CA ALA A 119 -1.06 20.39 0.13
C ALA A 119 -1.16 20.18 1.66
N ILE A 120 -0.37 19.30 2.27
CA ILE A 120 -0.30 19.17 3.72
C ILE A 120 0.52 20.33 4.29
N LEU A 121 -0.16 21.33 4.83
CA LEU A 121 0.45 22.57 5.32
C LEU A 121 1.00 22.42 6.74
N ALA A 122 0.21 21.84 7.63
CA ALA A 122 0.57 21.72 9.04
C ALA A 122 -0.01 20.44 9.64
N VAL A 123 0.68 19.91 10.65
CA VAL A 123 0.22 18.80 11.48
C VAL A 123 0.51 19.20 12.92
N SER A 124 -0.51 19.13 13.77
CA SER A 124 -0.38 19.32 15.20
C SER A 124 -0.96 18.10 15.92
N HIS A 125 -0.44 17.77 17.10
CA HIS A 125 -1.10 16.79 17.95
C HIS A 125 -1.16 17.28 19.39
N ARG A 126 -2.25 16.93 20.08
CA ARG A 126 -2.41 17.22 21.50
C ARG A 126 -2.84 15.96 22.24
N ARG A 127 -2.28 15.75 23.43
CA ARG A 127 -2.74 14.68 24.31
C ARG A 127 -4.07 15.08 24.92
N ILE A 128 -5.07 14.23 24.75
CA ILE A 128 -6.36 14.37 25.41
C ILE A 128 -6.37 13.42 26.62
N GLN A 129 -6.88 13.93 27.74
CA GLN A 129 -7.13 13.12 28.93
C GLN A 129 -8.58 13.31 29.33
N ARG A 130 -9.30 12.21 29.51
CA ARG A 130 -10.71 12.24 29.91
C ARG A 130 -10.95 11.21 31.01
N PHE A 131 -11.61 11.62 32.08
CA PHE A 131 -12.12 10.68 33.07
C PHE A 131 -13.49 10.16 32.62
N GLU A 132 -13.62 8.85 32.51
CA GLU A 132 -14.90 8.17 32.28
C GLU A 132 -15.05 7.01 33.26
N GLN A 133 -16.20 6.95 33.97
CA GLN A 133 -16.55 5.87 34.89
C GLN A 133 -15.46 5.50 35.92
N GLY A 134 -14.71 6.49 36.40
CA GLY A 134 -13.62 6.30 37.37
C GLY A 134 -12.27 5.91 36.77
N PHE A 135 -12.16 5.77 35.44
CA PHE A 135 -10.91 5.50 34.73
C PHE A 135 -10.41 6.74 33.99
N LEU A 136 -9.09 6.93 33.96
CA LEU A 136 -8.44 7.97 33.15
C LEU A 136 -8.10 7.42 31.77
N LEU A 137 -8.84 7.86 30.75
CA LEU A 137 -8.57 7.58 29.35
C LEU A 137 -7.55 8.60 28.82
N ARG A 138 -6.54 8.10 28.11
CA ARG A 138 -5.54 8.91 27.41
C ARG A 138 -5.72 8.71 25.90
N GLY A 139 -5.78 9.80 25.17
CA GLY A 139 -5.89 9.82 23.72
C GLY A 139 -4.93 10.82 23.09
N LEU A 140 -4.84 10.75 21.77
CA LEU A 140 -4.09 11.69 20.95
C LEU A 140 -5.09 12.30 19.95
N ASP A 141 -5.17 13.63 19.95
CA ASP A 141 -5.83 14.39 18.90
C ASP A 141 -4.81 14.77 17.85
N ILE A 142 -5.13 14.60 16.58
CA ILE A 142 -4.25 14.93 15.46
C ILE A 142 -5.02 15.90 14.56
N GLU A 143 -4.50 17.12 14.44
CA GLU A 143 -5.04 18.16 13.58
C GLU A 143 -4.15 18.29 12.35
N VAL A 144 -4.74 18.19 11.16
CA VAL A 144 -4.02 18.33 9.89
C VAL A 144 -4.63 19.47 9.10
N THR A 145 -3.83 20.48 8.77
CA THR A 145 -4.23 21.60 7.91
C THR A 145 -3.90 21.27 6.47
N LEU A 146 -4.90 21.30 5.59
CA LEU A 146 -4.77 21.01 4.16
C LEU A 146 -5.08 22.25 3.32
N ASP A 147 -4.29 22.45 2.26
CA ASP A 147 -4.63 23.39 1.18
C ASP A 147 -5.59 22.71 0.20
N GLY A 148 -6.82 23.21 0.11
CA GLY A 148 -7.82 22.69 -0.83
C GLY A 148 -7.42 22.82 -2.31
N SER A 149 -6.48 23.71 -2.65
CA SER A 149 -6.03 23.93 -4.03
C SER A 149 -5.28 22.73 -4.63
N GLY A 150 -4.67 21.89 -3.78
CA GLY A 150 -3.95 20.69 -4.21
C GLY A 150 -4.84 19.47 -4.49
N PHE A 151 -6.16 19.60 -4.32
CA PHE A 151 -7.13 18.53 -4.47
C PHE A 151 -8.10 18.79 -5.64
N THR A 152 -8.70 17.72 -6.17
CA THR A 152 -9.60 17.82 -7.34
C THR A 152 -11.01 18.29 -6.96
N GLY A 153 -11.24 18.64 -5.70
CA GLY A 153 -12.52 19.13 -5.16
C GLY A 153 -12.78 18.64 -3.73
N ALA A 154 -13.92 19.06 -3.15
CA ALA A 154 -14.26 18.75 -1.76
C ALA A 154 -14.36 17.24 -1.46
N GLY A 155 -14.81 16.43 -2.43
CA GLY A 155 -14.87 14.97 -2.27
C GLY A 155 -13.48 14.32 -2.13
N ASP A 156 -12.49 14.84 -2.86
CA ASP A 156 -11.10 14.35 -2.80
C ASP A 156 -10.47 14.68 -1.43
N VAL A 157 -10.74 15.88 -0.91
CA VAL A 157 -10.32 16.29 0.45
C VAL A 157 -10.96 15.39 1.51
N HIS A 158 -12.26 15.11 1.39
CA HIS A 158 -12.96 14.28 2.37
C HIS A 158 -12.45 12.84 2.36
N LEU A 159 -12.30 12.23 1.19
CA LEU A 159 -11.75 10.89 1.04
C LEU A 159 -10.32 10.80 1.58
N PHE A 160 -9.50 11.83 1.35
CA PHE A 160 -8.15 11.91 1.90
C PHE A 160 -8.17 12.00 3.43
N GLY A 161 -9.06 12.82 4.01
CA GLY A 161 -9.24 12.89 5.47
C GLY A 161 -9.68 11.55 6.07
N ASP A 162 -10.59 10.84 5.41
CA ASP A 162 -11.07 9.53 5.84
C ASP A 162 -9.98 8.45 5.78
N MET A 163 -9.13 8.51 4.74
CA MET A 163 -7.93 7.68 4.64
C MET A 163 -6.96 7.97 5.80
N LEU A 164 -6.69 9.25 6.10
CA LEU A 164 -5.82 9.64 7.21
C LEU A 164 -6.36 9.17 8.56
N ASN A 165 -7.67 9.26 8.76
CA ASN A 165 -8.33 8.76 9.96
C ASN A 165 -8.12 7.25 10.14
N ARG A 166 -8.25 6.46 9.06
CA ARG A 166 -7.99 5.01 9.13
C ARG A 166 -6.51 4.70 9.35
N PHE A 167 -5.64 5.48 8.72
CA PHE A 167 -4.18 5.34 8.86
C PHE A 167 -3.73 5.54 10.30
N SER A 168 -4.24 6.57 11.00
CA SER A 168 -3.89 6.84 12.39
C SER A 168 -4.42 5.76 13.35
N HIS A 169 -5.60 5.18 13.08
CA HIS A 169 -6.17 4.10 13.89
C HIS A 169 -5.39 2.77 13.80
N CYS A 170 -4.72 2.49 12.68
CA CYS A 170 -3.94 1.26 12.53
C CYS A 170 -2.64 1.27 13.36
N MET A 171 -2.25 2.42 13.92
CA MET A 171 -1.04 2.51 14.73
C MET A 171 -1.37 2.34 16.22
N PRO A 172 -0.71 1.41 16.92
CA PRO A 172 -0.90 1.23 18.36
C PRO A 172 -0.44 2.48 19.13
N ILE A 173 -1.33 3.00 19.98
CA ILE A 173 -1.09 4.13 20.91
C ILE A 173 -0.24 3.67 22.10
#